data_AF-A0A661YBA2-F1
#
_entry.id   AF-A0A661YBA2-F1
#
_cell.length_a   1.000
_cell.length_b   1.000
_cell.length_c   1.000
_cell.angle_alpha   90.00
_cell.angle_beta   90.00
_cell.angle_gamma   90.00
#
_symmetry.space_group_name_H-M   'P 1'
#
loop_
_entity.id
_entity.type
_entity.pdbx_description
1 polymer ?
#
loop_
_entity_poly.entity_id
_entity_poly.type
_entity_poly.pdbx_seq_one_letter_code
_entity_poly.pdbx_strand_id
1 'polypeptide(L)'
;SVIMTLWAVEDQSGSILMTGFYQNLKDGMDIDEALQEAKLSYLRDADQLGAHPYLWSGYVCIGDTRALISPAFGKLYQLVLAVIGLGVIIFLVYRFRRKRA
;
A
#
# COMPACT_ATOMS: atom_id res chain seq x y z
N SER A 1 10.83 13.28 11.28
CA SER A 1 10.17 13.99 10.16
C SER A 1 8.74 14.31 10.54
N VAL A 2 8.15 15.32 9.92
CA VAL A 2 6.83 15.82 10.30
C VAL A 2 5.95 15.90 9.05
N ILE A 3 4.76 15.30 9.11
CA ILE A 3 3.68 15.54 8.15
C ILE A 3 2.79 16.65 8.70
N MET A 4 2.50 17.63 7.87
CA MET A 4 1.61 18.73 8.22
C MET A 4 0.76 19.13 7.02
N THR A 5 -0.27 19.95 7.29
CA THR A 5 -1.07 20.57 6.25
C THR A 5 -0.75 22.05 6.15
N LEU A 6 -0.71 22.57 4.92
CA LEU A 6 -0.52 24.00 4.65
C LEU A 6 -1.78 24.83 4.97
N TRP A 7 -2.95 24.20 5.01
CA TRP A 7 -4.24 24.79 5.37
C TRP A 7 -5.11 23.79 6.14
N ALA A 8 -6.27 24.24 6.60
CA ALA A 8 -7.28 23.37 7.21
C ALA A 8 -7.87 22.43 6.15
N VAL A 9 -7.70 21.13 6.34
CA VAL A 9 -8.18 20.10 5.42
C VAL A 9 -9.61 19.70 5.75
N GLU A 10 -10.33 19.23 4.74
CA GLU A 10 -11.70 18.74 4.89
C GLU A 10 -11.69 17.29 5.40
N ASP A 11 -12.61 16.96 6.31
CA ASP A 11 -12.54 15.71 7.09
C ASP A 11 -12.60 14.46 6.20
N GLN A 12 -13.46 14.44 5.18
CA GLN A 12 -13.65 13.26 4.33
C GLN A 12 -12.44 13.01 3.43
N SER A 13 -12.06 14.00 2.61
CA SER A 13 -10.88 13.91 1.75
C SER A 13 -9.61 13.64 2.56
N GLY A 14 -9.47 14.28 3.72
CA GLY A 14 -8.32 14.11 4.57
C GLY A 14 -8.23 12.73 5.21
N SER A 15 -9.36 12.15 5.63
CA SER A 15 -9.40 10.78 6.14
C SER A 15 -8.99 9.78 5.07
N ILE A 16 -9.53 9.90 3.84
CA ILE A 16 -9.20 9.00 2.73
C ILE A 16 -7.69 9.04 2.42
N LEU A 17 -7.13 10.24 2.28
CA LEU A 17 -5.72 10.41 1.93
C LEU A 17 -4.80 9.89 3.05
N MET A 18 -5.10 10.22 4.31
CA MET A 18 -4.27 9.76 5.43
C MET A 18 -4.37 8.25 5.66
N THR A 19 -5.53 7.64 5.45
CA THR A 19 -5.67 6.18 5.48
C THR A 19 -4.79 5.52 4.42
N GLY A 20 -4.81 6.01 3.18
CA GLY A 20 -3.93 5.52 2.11
C GLY A 20 -2.45 5.71 2.43
N PHE A 21 -2.08 6.88 2.94
CA PHE A 21 -0.71 7.20 3.35
C PHE A 21 -0.19 6.23 4.43
N TYR A 22 -0.95 6.01 5.51
CA TYR A 22 -0.54 5.09 6.56
C TYR A 22 -0.47 3.63 6.08
N GLN A 23 -1.34 3.23 5.16
CA GLN A 23 -1.27 1.91 4.55
C GLN A 23 0.03 1.75 3.73
N ASN A 24 0.37 2.73 2.89
CA ASN A 24 1.62 2.75 2.13
C ASN A 24 2.87 2.70 3.03
N LEU A 25 2.87 3.44 4.14
CA LEU A 25 3.95 3.37 5.14
C LEU A 25 4.08 1.97 5.74
N LYS A 26 2.95 1.32 6.05
CA LYS A 26 2.94 -0.06 6.58
C LYS A 26 3.50 -1.06 5.57
N ASP A 27 3.29 -0.79 4.28
CA ASP A 27 3.83 -1.59 3.17
C ASP A 27 5.31 -1.29 2.88
N GLY A 28 5.89 -0.39 3.68
CA GLY A 28 7.32 -0.11 3.75
C GLY A 28 7.85 0.87 2.72
N MET A 29 6.97 1.71 2.19
CA MET A 29 7.37 2.84 1.35
C MET A 29 8.09 3.91 2.17
N ASP A 30 8.98 4.65 1.51
CA ASP A 30 9.52 5.89 2.02
C ASP A 30 8.36 6.91 2.23
N ILE A 31 8.50 7.82 3.18
CA ILE A 31 7.44 8.75 3.61
C ILE A 31 6.96 9.65 2.47
N ASP A 32 7.87 10.14 1.64
CA ASP A 32 7.55 10.96 0.47
C ASP A 32 6.83 10.14 -0.61
N GLU A 33 7.32 8.94 -0.93
CA GLU A 33 6.67 8.00 -1.85
C GLU A 33 5.28 7.60 -1.36
N ALA A 34 5.14 7.26 -0.08
CA ALA A 34 3.88 6.90 0.54
C ALA A 34 2.84 8.02 0.43
N LEU A 35 3.27 9.27 0.68
CA LEU A 35 2.40 10.44 0.61
C LEU A 35 2.05 10.79 -0.84
N GLN A 36 3.00 10.63 -1.76
CA GLN A 36 2.76 10.82 -3.19
C GLN A 36 1.76 9.80 -3.73
N GLU A 37 1.95 8.51 -3.44
CA GLU A 37 1.04 7.47 -3.92
C GLU A 37 -0.35 7.60 -3.30
N ALA A 38 -0.46 8.04 -2.03
CA ALA A 38 -1.76 8.33 -1.43
C ALA A 38 -2.51 9.46 -2.16
N LYS A 39 -1.80 10.54 -2.55
CA LYS A 39 -2.37 11.63 -3.36
C LYS A 39 -2.80 11.15 -4.75
N LEU A 40 -1.96 10.34 -5.41
CA LEU A 40 -2.28 9.77 -6.72
C LEU A 40 -3.49 8.85 -6.63
N SER A 41 -3.58 8.01 -5.59
CA SER A 41 -4.73 7.13 -5.38
C SER A 41 -6.01 7.92 -5.14
N TYR A 42 -5.95 8.96 -4.30
CA TYR A 42 -7.08 9.86 -4.10
C TYR A 42 -7.56 10.47 -5.42
N LEU A 43 -6.64 10.95 -6.26
CA LEU A 43 -6.96 11.54 -7.56
C LEU A 43 -7.54 10.55 -8.58
N ARG A 44 -7.14 9.27 -8.54
CA ARG A 44 -7.70 8.24 -9.43
C ARG A 44 -9.19 7.99 -9.16
N ASP A 45 -9.60 8.10 -7.89
CA ASP A 45 -10.96 7.81 -7.45
C ASP A 45 -11.82 9.07 -7.29
N ALA A 46 -11.21 10.27 -7.38
CA ALA A 46 -11.88 11.54 -7.19
C ALA A 46 -12.77 11.93 -8.38
N ASP A 47 -13.93 12.51 -8.08
CA ASP A 47 -14.76 13.20 -9.06
C ASP A 47 -14.20 14.61 -9.37
N GLN A 48 -14.89 15.38 -10.20
CA GLN A 48 -14.43 16.69 -10.63
C GLN A 48 -14.24 17.68 -9.47
N LEU A 49 -15.03 17.57 -8.40
CA LEU A 49 -14.90 18.39 -7.20
C LEU A 49 -13.76 17.87 -6.31
N GLY A 50 -13.68 16.55 -6.13
CA GLY A 50 -12.62 15.85 -5.40
C GLY A 50 -11.22 16.13 -5.97
N ALA A 51 -11.11 16.27 -7.29
CA ALA A 51 -9.83 16.54 -7.94
C ALA A 51 -9.28 17.96 -7.65
N HIS A 52 -10.10 18.85 -7.07
CA HIS A 52 -9.68 20.21 -6.77
C HIS A 52 -8.47 20.22 -5.81
N PRO A 53 -7.38 20.96 -6.12
CA PRO A 53 -6.13 20.92 -5.35
C PRO A 53 -6.28 21.20 -3.85
N TYR A 54 -7.28 21.98 -3.46
CA TYR A 54 -7.60 22.25 -2.05
C TYR A 54 -7.73 20.97 -1.20
N LEU A 55 -8.21 19.86 -1.76
CA LEU A 55 -8.53 18.65 -1.01
C LEU A 55 -7.32 17.73 -0.77
N TRP A 56 -6.29 17.77 -1.63
CA TRP A 56 -5.18 16.81 -1.57
C TRP A 56 -3.79 17.45 -1.57
N SER A 57 -3.63 18.66 -2.12
CA SER A 57 -2.30 19.27 -2.30
C SER A 57 -1.74 19.88 -1.02
N GLY A 58 -2.57 20.09 0.01
CA GLY A 58 -2.19 20.74 1.26
C GLY A 58 -1.23 19.94 2.13
N TYR A 59 -1.10 18.62 1.92
CA TYR A 59 -0.25 17.76 2.72
C TYR A 59 1.22 17.85 2.30
N VAL A 60 2.10 18.13 3.26
CA VAL A 60 3.55 18.23 3.04
C VAL A 60 4.33 17.48 4.10
N CYS A 61 5.50 16.96 3.72
CA CYS A 61 6.46 16.31 4.62
C CYS A 61 7.71 17.18 4.75
N ILE A 62 8.23 17.32 5.98
CA ILE A 62 9.48 17.99 6.27
C ILE A 62 10.40 17.08 7.10
N GLY A 63 11.64 16.89 6.63
CA GLY A 63 12.67 16.10 7.29
C GLY A 63 13.11 14.87 6.48
N ASP A 64 13.61 13.85 7.18
CA ASP A 64 14.05 12.56 6.62
C ASP A 64 12.87 11.74 6.07
N THR A 65 12.92 11.34 4.81
CA THR A 65 11.81 10.64 4.17
C THR A 65 11.96 9.12 4.13
N ARG A 66 13.02 8.55 4.72
CA ARG A 66 13.24 7.10 4.67
C ARG A 66 12.12 6.29 5.32
N ALA A 67 11.91 5.08 4.79
CA ALA A 67 10.92 4.13 5.27
C ALA A 67 11.07 3.87 6.77
N LEU A 68 9.97 4.06 7.49
CA LEU A 68 9.90 3.84 8.94
C LEU A 68 9.69 2.36 9.28
N ILE A 69 9.09 1.62 8.35
CA ILE A 69 8.72 0.21 8.52
C ILE A 69 9.36 -0.56 7.37
N SER A 70 10.12 -1.59 7.67
CA SER A 70 10.64 -2.51 6.66
C SER A 70 9.89 -3.84 6.75
N PRO A 71 9.00 -4.19 5.80
CA PRO A 71 8.30 -5.46 5.82
C PRO A 71 9.19 -6.58 5.27
N ALA A 72 10.34 -6.82 5.90
CA ALA A 72 11.27 -7.87 5.48
C ALA A 72 10.63 -9.27 5.50
N PHE A 73 9.67 -9.50 6.40
CA PHE A 73 9.07 -10.83 6.59
C PHE A 73 7.71 -11.03 5.90
N GLY A 74 6.99 -9.94 5.55
CA GLY A 74 5.62 -10.03 5.04
C GLY A 74 5.52 -10.65 3.64
N LYS A 75 6.35 -10.17 2.70
CA LYS A 75 6.39 -10.70 1.33
C LYS A 75 7.00 -12.10 1.26
N LEU A 76 7.96 -12.41 2.13
CA LEU A 76 8.61 -13.72 2.18
C LEU A 76 7.62 -14.83 2.59
N TYR A 77 6.75 -14.57 3.57
CA TYR A 77 5.74 -15.55 4.00
C TYR A 77 4.74 -15.91 2.89
N GLN A 78 4.29 -14.93 2.09
CA GLN A 78 3.42 -15.17 0.94
C GLN A 78 4.09 -16.05 -0.12
N LEU A 79 5.38 -15.84 -0.37
CA LEU A 79 6.18 -16.63 -1.30
C LEU A 79 6.34 -18.08 -0.79
N VAL A 80 6.62 -18.26 0.50
CA VAL A 80 6.72 -19.58 1.13
C VAL A 80 5.40 -20.34 1.05
N LEU A 81 4.28 -19.69 1.36
CA LEU A 81 2.94 -20.30 1.22
C LEU A 81 2.63 -20.71 -0.22
N ALA A 82 2.97 -19.86 -1.19
CA ALA A 82 2.76 -20.17 -2.61
C ALA A 82 3.56 -21.40 -3.05
N VAL A 83 4.84 -21.50 -2.62
CA VAL A 83 5.70 -22.65 -2.92
C VAL A 83 5.18 -23.94 -2.28
N ILE A 84 4.76 -23.89 -1.01
CA ILE A 84 4.15 -25.05 -0.32
C ILE A 84 2.88 -25.48 -1.04
N GLY A 85 2.00 -24.54 -1.38
CA GLY A 85 0.76 -24.81 -2.13
C GLY A 85 1.03 -25.48 -3.48
N LEU A 86 2.01 -24.96 -4.24
CA LEU A 86 2.42 -25.54 -5.52
C LEU A 86 2.96 -26.97 -5.35
N GLY A 87 3.76 -27.21 -4.32
CA GLY A 87 4.30 -28.53 -3.98
C GLY A 87 3.19 -29.54 -3.64
N VAL A 88 2.17 -29.12 -2.88
CA VAL A 88 1.01 -29.96 -2.56
C VAL A 88 0.21 -30.30 -3.83
N ILE A 89 -0.01 -29.33 -4.72
CA ILE A 89 -0.71 -29.56 -6.00
C ILE A 89 0.06 -30.58 -6.85
N ILE A 90 1.37 -30.41 -7.01
CA ILE A 90 2.22 -31.33 -7.78
C ILE A 90 2.17 -32.75 -7.18
N PHE A 91 2.25 -32.86 -5.85
CA PHE A 91 2.16 -34.14 -5.14
C PHE A 91 0.81 -34.83 -5.35
N LEU A 92 -0.29 -34.09 -5.28
CA LEU A 92 -1.63 -34.61 -5.52
C LEU A 92 -1.80 -35.09 -6.97
N VAL A 93 -1.36 -34.29 -7.95
CA VAL A 93 -1.39 -34.68 -9.37
C VAL A 93 -0.57 -35.94 -9.62
N TYR A 94 0.63 -36.04 -9.02
CA TYR A 94 1.46 -37.24 -9.09
C TYR A 94 0.74 -38.46 -8.50
N ARG A 95 0.10 -38.31 -7.34
CA ARG A 95 -0.65 -39.40 -6.70
C ARG A 95 -1.86 -39.86 -7.53
N PHE A 96 -2.59 -38.93 -8.14
CA PHE A 96 -3.74 -39.26 -8.99
C PHE A 96 -3.34 -39.93 -10.30
N ARG A 97 -2.20 -39.54 -10.90
CA ARG A 97 -1.66 -40.21 -12.09
C ARG A 97 -1.19 -41.63 -11.78
N ARG A 98 -0.60 -41.87 -10.61
CA ARG A 98 -0.12 -43.19 -10.20
C ARG A 98 -1.23 -44.21 -9.90
N LYS A 99 -2.46 -43.77 -9.61
CA LYS A 99 -3.62 -44.65 -9.37
C LYS A 99 -4.37 -45.07 -10.63
N ARG A 100 -4.07 -44.48 -11.79
CA ARG A 100 -4.72 -44.79 -13.08
C ARG A 100 -3.88 -45.67 -14.01
N ALA A 101 -2.65 -46.03 -13.61
CA ALA A 101 -1.79 -47.01 -14.26
C ALA A 101 -1.76 -48.29 -13.43
#